data_AF-A0A2U8HGV8-F1
#
_entry.id   AF-A0A2U8HGV8-F1
#
_cell.length_a   1.000
_cell.length_b   1.000
_cell.length_c   1.000
_cell.angle_alpha   90.00
_cell.angle_beta   90.00
_cell.angle_gamma   90.00
#
_symmetry.space_group_name_H-M   'P 1'
#
loop_
_entity.id
_entity.type
_entity.pdbx_description
1 polymer ?
#
loop_
_entity_poly.entity_id
_entity_poly.type
_entity_poly.pdbx_seq_one_letter_code
_entity_poly.pdbx_strand_id
1 'polypeptide(L)' 'MAVAAIFFTIAGWIALAEAQGELVAALVVGGVYLVLALLLLFLPVRPRVPVAAAPTAAPVTSLVEAFLAGRAAGQAMRKE' A
#
# COMPACT_ATOMS: atom_id res chain seq x y z
N MET A 1 -10.70 5.48 -15.29
CA MET A 1 -10.24 4.12 -15.69
C MET A 1 -11.33 3.07 -15.58
N ALA A 2 -11.92 2.84 -14.39
CA ALA A 2 -12.98 1.82 -14.22
C ALA A 2 -14.17 1.99 -15.19
N VAL A 3 -14.66 3.23 -15.36
CA VAL A 3 -15.77 3.52 -16.29
C VAL A 3 -15.41 3.14 -17.74
N ALA A 4 -14.22 3.51 -18.21
CA ALA A 4 -13.76 3.18 -19.56
C ALA A 4 -13.62 1.66 -19.78
N ALA A 5 -13.14 0.92 -18.77
CA ALA A 5 -13.04 -0.54 -18.83
C ALA A 5 -14.41 -1.21 -18.97
N ILE A 6 -15.42 -0.72 -18.25
CA ILE A 6 -16.79 -1.25 -18.34
C ILE A 6 -17.35 -1.04 -19.75
N PHE A 7 -17.26 0.18 -20.29
CA PHE A 7 -17.72 0.46 -21.65
C PHE A 7 -16.96 -0.36 -22.70
N PHE A 8 -15.65 -0.55 -22.51
CA PHE A 8 -14.85 -1.38 -23.39
C PHE A 8 -15.29 -2.86 -23.35
N THR A 9 -15.57 -3.42 -22.17
CA THR A 9 -16.07 -4.80 -22.07
C THR A 9 -17.43 -4.96 -22.74
N ILE A 10 -18.34 -3.99 -22.57
CA ILE A 10 -19.67 -4.03 -23.20
C ILE A 10 -19.54 -3.92 -24.72
N ALA A 11 -18.77 -2.96 -25.22
CA ALA A 11 -18.54 -2.78 -26.65
C ALA A 11 -17.87 -4.01 -27.27
N GLY A 12 -16.87 -4.57 -26.58
CA GLY A 12 -16.19 -5.80 -26.99
C GLY A 12 -17.14 -6.99 -27.03
N TRP A 13 -18.00 -7.17 -26.02
CA TRP A 13 -19.01 -8.22 -25.99
C TRP A 13 -19.95 -8.14 -27.20
N ILE A 14 -20.53 -6.97 -27.47
CA ILE A 14 -21.47 -6.76 -28.58
C ILE A 14 -20.77 -7.09 -29.91
N ALA A 15 -19.60 -6.51 -30.14
CA ALA A 15 -18.86 -6.73 -31.38
C ALA A 15 -18.48 -8.21 -31.61
N LEU A 16 -18.10 -8.92 -30.54
CA LEU A 16 -17.72 -10.33 -30.65
C LEU A 16 -18.94 -11.24 -30.83
N ALA A 17 -20.04 -10.95 -30.14
CA ALA A 17 -21.28 -11.72 -30.24
C ALA A 17 -21.87 -11.60 -31.66
N GLU A 18 -21.84 -10.40 -32.25
CA GLU A 18 -22.28 -10.18 -33.63
C GLU A 18 -21.38 -10.88 -34.66
N ALA A 19 -20.06 -10.89 -34.45
CA ALA A 19 -19.12 -11.44 -35.42
C ALA A 19 -18.98 -12.98 -35.36
N GLN A 20 -19.02 -13.57 -34.16
CA GLN A 20 -18.65 -14.98 -33.94
C GLN A 20 -19.71 -15.77 -33.13
N GLY A 21 -20.78 -15.12 -32.69
CA GLY A 21 -21.82 -15.71 -31.87
C GLY A 21 -21.55 -15.61 -30.37
N GLU A 22 -22.63 -15.74 -29.60
CA GLU A 22 -22.63 -15.51 -28.14
C GLU A 22 -21.72 -16.48 -27.38
N LEU A 23 -21.66 -17.74 -27.80
CA LEU A 23 -20.83 -18.75 -27.13
C LEU A 23 -19.33 -18.41 -27.21
N VAL A 24 -18.86 -18.00 -28.39
CA VAL A 24 -17.46 -17.60 -28.58
C VAL A 24 -17.16 -16.31 -27.83
N ALA A 25 -18.07 -15.34 -27.87
CA ALA A 25 -17.95 -14.10 -27.11
C ALA A 25 -17.81 -14.35 -25.60
N ALA A 26 -18.67 -15.22 -25.05
CA ALA A 26 -18.63 -15.62 -23.64
C ALA A 26 -17.30 -16.27 -23.26
N LEU A 27 -16.79 -17.16 -24.12
CA LEU A 27 -15.52 -17.84 -23.89
C LEU A 27 -14.34 -16.86 -23.88
N VAL A 28 -14.29 -15.93 -24.82
CA VAL A 28 -13.21 -14.94 -24.91
C VAL A 28 -13.26 -13.98 -23.73
N VAL A 29 -14.41 -13.40 -23.43
CA VAL A 29 -14.56 -12.44 -22.32
C VAL A 29 -14.28 -13.12 -20.98
N GLY A 30 -14.82 -14.33 -20.76
CA GLY A 30 -14.51 -15.14 -19.59
C GLY A 30 -13.03 -15.48 -19.49
N GLY A 31 -12.38 -15.85 -20.59
CA GLY A 31 -10.94 -16.12 -20.66
C GLY A 31 -10.08 -14.91 -20.29
N VAL A 32 -10.43 -13.71 -20.76
CA VAL A 32 -9.74 -12.46 -20.39
C VAL A 32 -9.83 -12.22 -18.89
N TYR A 33 -11.02 -12.38 -18.28
CA TYR A 33 -11.19 -12.21 -16.84
C TYR A 33 -10.51 -13.32 -16.03
N LEU A 34 -10.45 -14.54 -16.54
CA LEU A 34 -9.71 -15.64 -15.92
C LEU A 34 -8.21 -15.33 -15.87
N VAL A 35 -7.62 -14.87 -16.98
CA VAL A 35 -6.22 -14.47 -17.04
C VAL A 35 -5.95 -13.30 -16.08
N LEU A 36 -6.85 -12.31 -16.03
CA LEU A 36 -6.74 -11.20 -15.09
C LEU A 36 -6.78 -11.67 -13.64
N ALA A 37 -7.69 -12.59 -13.29
CA ALA A 37 -7.78 -13.16 -11.95
C ALA A 37 -6.53 -13.95 -11.58
N LEU A 38 -5.98 -14.74 -12.50
CA LEU A 38 -4.71 -15.46 -12.28
C LEU A 38 -3.55 -14.50 -12.09
N LEU A 39 -3.45 -13.44 -12.90
CA LEU A 39 -2.45 -12.40 -12.72
C LEU A 39 -2.56 -11.76 -11.33
N LEU A 40 -3.77 -11.41 -10.88
CA LEU A 40 -3.98 -10.84 -9.56
C LEU A 40 -3.67 -11.83 -8.42
N LEU A 41 -3.93 -13.12 -8.62
CA LEU A 41 -3.64 -14.17 -7.64
C LEU A 41 -2.14 -14.41 -7.48
N PHE A 42 -1.41 -14.45 -8.60
CA PHE A 42 0.03 -14.74 -8.62
C PHE A 42 0.92 -13.49 -8.48
N LEU A 43 0.36 -12.28 -8.59
CA LEU A 43 1.12 -11.06 -8.36
C LEU A 43 1.48 -10.99 -6.87
N PRO A 44 2.78 -11.00 -6.50
CA PRO A 44 3.18 -10.96 -5.11
C PRO A 44 2.75 -9.63 -4.49
N VAL A 45 1.75 -9.68 -3.62
CA VAL A 45 1.38 -8.53 -2.80
C VAL A 45 2.54 -8.26 -1.86
N ARG A 46 3.25 -7.16 -2.08
CA ARG A 46 4.37 -6.74 -1.24
C ARG A 46 3.89 -6.77 0.23
N PRO A 47 4.56 -7.51 1.13
CA PRO A 47 4.16 -7.57 2.53
C PRO A 47 4.03 -6.15 3.06
N ARG A 48 2.86 -5.80 3.60
CA ARG A 48 2.70 -4.53 4.31
C ARG A 48 3.57 -4.64 5.57
N VAL A 49 4.76 -4.06 5.51
CA VAL A 49 5.68 -4.02 6.64
C VAL A 49 4.95 -3.28 7.76
N PRO A 50 4.78 -3.89 8.95
CA PRO A 50 4.27 -3.18 10.10
C PRO A 50 5.15 -1.95 10.32
N VAL A 51 4.57 -0.76 10.19
CA VAL A 51 5.27 0.47 10.57
C VAL A 51 5.51 0.37 12.07
N ALA A 52 6.78 0.33 12.48
CA ALA A 52 7.13 0.38 13.88
C ALA A 52 6.47 1.63 14.49
N ALA A 53 5.78 1.46 15.61
CA ALA A 53 5.17 2.58 16.32
C ALA A 53 6.25 3.65 16.55
N ALA A 54 5.93 4.91 16.24
CA ALA A 54 6.84 6.02 16.49
C ALA A 54 7.26 5.98 17.97
N PRO A 55 8.57 6.14 18.28
CA PRO A 55 9.02 6.13 19.65
C PRO A 55 8.24 7.17 20.45
N THR A 56 7.67 6.74 21.58
CA THR A 56 6.98 7.62 22.52
C THR A 56 7.89 8.80 22.87
N ALA A 57 7.41 10.02 22.69
CA ALA A 57 8.16 11.22 23.03
C ALA A 57 8.67 11.13 24.47
N ALA A 58 9.96 11.36 24.67
CA ALA A 58 10.55 11.30 26.00
C ALA A 58 9.83 12.28 26.95
N PRO A 59 9.51 11.87 28.20
CA PRO A 59 8.81 12.73 29.14
C PRO A 59 9.67 13.96 29.44
N VAL A 60 9.06 15.15 29.49
CA VAL A 60 9.75 16.42 29.74
C VAL A 60 10.63 16.37 31.00
N THR A 61 10.24 15.57 31.99
CA THR A 61 11.03 15.30 33.21
C THR A 61 12.43 14.77 32.90
N SER A 62 12.58 13.86 31.94
CA SER A 62 13.89 13.32 31.54
C SER A 62 14.81 14.38 30.93
N LEU A 63 14.23 15.39 30.27
CA LEU A 63 14.98 16.54 29.76
C LEU A 63 15.45 17.43 30.90
N VAL A 64 14.59 17.69 31.89
CA VAL A 64 14.93 18.49 33.07
C VAL A 64 16.04 17.82 33.89
N GLU A 65 15.96 16.51 34.10
CA GLU A 65 17.00 15.74 34.79
C GLU A 65 18.35 15.80 34.06
N ALA A 66 18.35 15.63 32.73
CA ALA A 66 19.56 15.75 31.91
C ALA A 66 20.18 17.17 32.01
N PHE A 67 19.36 18.22 32.03
CA PHE A 67 19.84 19.60 32.23
C PHE A 67 20.41 19.83 33.63
N LEU A 68 19.76 19.30 34.67
CA LEU A 68 20.25 19.42 36.04
C LEU A 68 21.57 18.67 36.24
N ALA A 69 21.70 17.47 35.65
CA ALA A 69 22.93 16.69 35.64
C ALA A 69 24.06 17.44 34.91
N GLY A 70 23.78 18.01 33.73
CA GLY A 70 24.75 18.82 32.98
C GLY A 70 25.19 20.08 33.73
N ARG A 71 24.27 20.77 34.40
CA ARG A 71 24.58 21.95 35.23
C ARG A 71 25.46 21.57 36.42
N ALA A 72 25.18 20.45 37.08
CA ALA A 72 25.99 19.97 38.20
C ALA A 72 27.41 19.62 37.76
N ALA A 73 27.57 18.94 36.62
CA ALA A 73 28.87 18.64 36.03
C ALA A 73 29.66 19.91 35.68
N GLY A 74 29.00 20.92 35.11
CA GLY A 74 29.63 22.22 34.81
C GLY A 74 30.04 23.00 36.07
N GLN A 75 29.30 22.89 37.18
CA GLN A 75 29.71 23.48 38.45
C GLN A 75 30.84 22.74 39.14
N ALA A 76 30.91 21.41 38.99
CA ALA A 76 32.01 20.60 39.50
C ALA A 76 33.33 20.97 38.78
N MET A 77 33.31 21.09 37.45
CA MET A 77 34.49 21.49 36.66
C MET A 77 34.97 22.93 36.93
N ARG A 78 34.14 23.81 37.48
CA ARG A 78 34.53 25.20 37.80
C ARG A 78 35.20 25.34 39.18
N LYS A 79 35.16 24.28 39.99
CA LYS A 79 35.75 24.24 41.34
C LYS A 79 37.14 23.58 41.38
N GLU A 80 37.57 22.98 40.27
CA GLU A 80 38.97 22.60 40.01
C GLU A 80 39.69 23.71 39.23
#